data_AF-A0A7K1P3B3-F1
#
_entry.id   AF-A0A7K1P3B3-F1
#
_cell.length_a   1.000
_cell.length_b   1.000
_cell.length_c   1.000
_cell.angle_alpha   90.00
_cell.angle_beta   90.00
_cell.angle_gamma   90.00
#
_symmetry.space_group_name_H-M   'P 1'
#
loop_
_entity.id
_entity.type
_entity.pdbx_description
1 polymer ?
#
loop_
_entity_poly.entity_id
_entity_poly.type
_entity_poly.pdbx_seq_one_letter_code
_entity_poly.pdbx_strand_id
1 'polypeptide(L)'
;MEHSRNRLKHAAFFVGLFIVLFLMIMKRQTPPYAFLHNQTLSTKSPPYFTQLTIPKPNDALSVHASVLISLPNDNLLSAYFSGTKEGARDVKISANLFDSKINRWSEAFIILTKEELSHYSHEYIKKLGNPLLFLHDNKILLFVVGVSMG
;
A
#
# COMPACT_ATOMS: atom_id res chain seq x y z
N MET A 1 -23.53 33.03 -47.42
CA MET A 1 -23.75 31.57 -47.20
C MET A 1 -22.64 30.90 -46.38
N GLU A 2 -21.38 31.34 -46.49
CA GLU A 2 -20.21 30.82 -45.75
C GLU A 2 -20.36 30.78 -44.22
N HIS A 3 -20.91 31.85 -43.62
CA HIS A 3 -21.05 32.00 -42.17
C HIS A 3 -22.05 30.99 -41.54
N SER A 4 -23.09 30.58 -42.27
CA SER A 4 -24.06 29.59 -41.79
C SER A 4 -23.45 28.18 -41.81
N ARG A 5 -22.67 27.87 -42.85
CA ARG A 5 -21.93 26.61 -43.00
C ARG A 5 -20.90 26.42 -41.89
N ASN A 6 -20.21 27.47 -41.47
CA ASN A 6 -19.27 27.39 -40.35
C ASN A 6 -19.99 27.18 -39.02
N ARG A 7 -21.12 27.85 -38.76
CA ARG A 7 -21.92 27.60 -37.54
C ARG A 7 -22.41 26.16 -37.43
N LEU A 8 -22.86 25.56 -38.54
CA LEU A 8 -23.31 24.16 -38.56
C LEU A 8 -22.17 23.18 -38.25
N LYS A 9 -20.96 23.43 -38.79
CA LYS A 9 -19.77 22.61 -38.50
C LYS A 9 -19.36 22.67 -37.02
N HIS A 10 -19.40 23.86 -36.42
CA HIS A 10 -19.07 24.03 -35.00
C HIS A 10 -20.12 23.35 -34.12
N ALA A 11 -21.41 23.51 -34.44
CA ALA A 11 -22.48 22.81 -33.73
C ALA A 11 -22.32 21.28 -33.79
N ALA A 12 -22.04 20.72 -34.98
CA ALA A 12 -21.79 19.28 -35.14
C ALA A 12 -20.59 18.79 -34.32
N PHE A 13 -19.51 19.58 -34.27
CA PHE A 13 -18.33 19.26 -33.45
C PHE A 13 -18.66 19.23 -31.95
N PHE A 14 -19.37 20.23 -31.42
CA PHE A 14 -19.73 20.27 -30.00
C PHE A 14 -20.73 19.17 -29.62
N VAL A 15 -21.65 18.81 -30.51
CA VAL A 15 -22.55 17.67 -30.32
C VAL A 15 -21.76 16.35 -30.28
N GLY A 16 -20.82 16.16 -31.20
CA GLY A 16 -19.93 14.99 -31.18
C GLY A 16 -19.09 14.91 -29.91
N LEU A 17 -18.50 16.03 -29.48
CA LEU A 17 -17.73 16.13 -28.24
C LEU A 17 -18.60 15.81 -27.02
N PHE A 18 -19.83 16.34 -26.97
CA PHE A 18 -20.78 16.04 -25.90
C PHE A 18 -21.13 14.56 -25.84
N ILE A 19 -21.39 13.92 -26.99
CA ILE A 19 -21.68 12.47 -27.05
C ILE A 19 -20.48 11.66 -26.53
N VAL A 20 -19.25 11.99 -26.95
CA VAL A 20 -18.04 11.28 -26.49
C VAL A 20 -17.86 11.46 -24.99
N LEU A 21 -17.97 12.68 -24.47
CA LEU A 21 -17.86 12.96 -23.03
C LEU A 21 -18.96 12.25 -22.23
N PHE A 22 -20.19 12.25 -22.73
CA PHE A 22 -21.32 11.55 -22.13
C PHE A 22 -21.09 10.03 -22.07
N LEU A 23 -20.60 9.43 -23.16
CA LEU A 23 -20.23 8.01 -23.19
C LEU A 23 -19.07 7.71 -22.24
N MET A 24 -18.09 8.61 -22.12
CA MET A 24 -16.96 8.46 -21.20
C MET A 24 -17.39 8.52 -19.73
N ILE A 25 -18.37 9.37 -19.39
CA ILE A 25 -18.99 9.46 -18.07
C ILE A 25 -19.82 8.20 -17.78
N MET A 26 -20.64 7.76 -18.73
CA MET A 26 -21.48 6.55 -18.57
C MET A 26 -20.66 5.26 -18.43
N LYS A 27 -19.48 5.19 -19.07
CA LYS A 27 -18.57 4.04 -18.98
C LYS A 27 -17.76 4.03 -17.68
N ARG A 28 -17.69 5.14 -16.94
CA ARG A 28 -17.12 5.17 -15.58
C ARG A 28 -18.16 4.62 -14.58
N GLN A 29 -18.44 3.33 -14.69
CA GLN A 29 -19.07 2.60 -13.59
C GLN A 29 -17.96 2.18 -12.65
N THR A 30 -17.87 2.82 -11.48
CA THR A 30 -17.09 2.25 -10.39
C THR A 30 -17.72 0.90 -10.05
N PRO A 31 -16.93 -0.21 -10.01
CA PRO A 31 -17.48 -1.48 -9.62
C PRO A 31 -18.16 -1.34 -8.25
N PRO A 32 -19.36 -1.91 -8.05
CA PRO A 32 -20.02 -1.86 -6.76
C PRO A 32 -19.12 -2.55 -5.73
N TYR A 33 -18.58 -1.80 -4.79
CA TYR A 33 -17.89 -2.34 -3.63
C TYR A 33 -18.94 -2.64 -2.56
N ALA A 34 -18.99 -3.88 -2.11
CA ALA A 34 -19.77 -4.28 -0.96
C ALA A 34 -18.83 -4.99 0.00
N PHE A 35 -18.93 -4.68 1.28
CA PHE A 35 -18.33 -5.54 2.29
C PHE A 35 -19.06 -6.87 2.24
N LEU A 36 -18.38 -7.93 1.81
CA LEU A 36 -18.92 -9.28 1.99
C LEU A 36 -19.02 -9.52 3.49
N HIS A 37 -20.20 -9.89 3.96
CA HIS A 37 -20.34 -10.38 5.32
C HIS A 37 -19.59 -11.70 5.41
N ASN A 38 -18.66 -11.81 6.36
CA ASN A 38 -17.94 -13.05 6.57
C ASN A 38 -18.95 -14.17 6.83
N GLN A 39 -18.80 -15.30 6.13
CA GLN A 39 -19.59 -16.48 6.42
C GLN A 39 -19.32 -16.91 7.86
N THR A 40 -20.35 -17.32 8.58
CA THR A 40 -20.23 -17.91 9.91
C THR A 40 -19.30 -19.12 9.82
N LEU A 41 -18.09 -18.99 10.38
CA LEU A 41 -17.11 -20.08 10.41
C LEU A 41 -17.74 -21.28 11.11
N SER A 42 -17.78 -22.44 10.44
CA SER A 42 -18.27 -23.68 11.04
C SER A 42 -17.24 -24.17 12.06
N THR A 43 -17.54 -24.00 13.35
CA THR A 43 -16.68 -24.40 14.47
C THR A 43 -16.71 -25.92 14.66
N LYS A 44 -16.04 -26.67 13.76
CA LYS A 44 -15.90 -28.13 13.88
C LYS A 44 -14.67 -28.57 14.69
N SER A 45 -13.75 -27.66 15.01
CA SER A 45 -12.54 -27.93 15.79
C SER A 45 -12.52 -27.06 17.05
N PRO A 46 -11.93 -27.53 18.17
CA PRO A 46 -11.55 -26.64 19.26
C PRO A 46 -10.69 -25.48 18.72
N PRO A 47 -10.86 -24.26 19.25
CA PRO A 47 -10.07 -23.11 18.84
C PRO A 47 -8.58 -23.39 19.11
N TYR A 48 -7.76 -23.24 18.08
CA TYR A 48 -6.31 -23.33 18.18
C TYR A 48 -5.73 -21.92 18.28
N PHE A 49 -4.98 -21.64 19.34
CA PHE A 49 -4.25 -20.39 19.52
C PHE A 49 -2.76 -20.69 19.57
N THR A 50 -2.00 -19.99 18.73
CA THR A 50 -0.54 -19.99 18.77
C THR A 50 -0.05 -18.56 18.72
N GLN A 51 0.97 -18.25 19.53
CA GLN A 51 1.58 -16.94 19.58
C GLN A 51 3.05 -17.08 19.20
N LEU A 52 3.46 -16.28 18.21
CA LEU A 52 4.85 -16.15 17.80
C LEU A 52 5.26 -14.68 17.91
N THR A 53 6.39 -14.44 18.57
CA THR A 53 6.96 -13.10 18.70
C THR A 53 7.80 -12.78 17.48
N ILE A 54 7.57 -11.63 16.86
CA ILE A 54 8.39 -11.10 15.77
C ILE A 54 9.62 -10.41 16.40
N PRO A 55 10.86 -10.82 16.08
CA PRO A 55 12.06 -10.14 16.56
C PRO A 55 12.13 -8.72 16.00
N LYS A 56 12.21 -7.72 16.88
CA LYS A 56 12.50 -6.33 16.50
C LYS A 56 14.01 -6.11 16.33
N PRO A 57 14.45 -5.07 15.59
CA PRO A 57 15.86 -4.68 15.59
C PRO A 57 16.41 -4.41 17.01
N ASN A 58 17.68 -4.75 17.22
CA ASN A 58 18.34 -4.58 18.52
C ASN A 58 18.47 -3.11 18.94
N ASP A 59 18.69 -2.21 17.98
CA ASP A 59 18.85 -0.77 18.16
C ASP A 59 17.52 -0.01 18.29
N ALA A 60 16.39 -0.65 17.96
CA ALA A 60 15.08 -0.02 18.02
C ALA A 60 14.49 -0.09 19.45
N LEU A 61 14.25 1.06 20.08
CA LEU A 61 13.53 1.12 21.37
C LEU A 61 12.02 0.98 21.20
N SER A 62 11.50 1.27 20.01
CA SER A 62 10.08 1.23 19.68
C SER A 62 9.87 0.73 18.25
N VAL A 63 8.79 -0.03 18.06
CA VAL A 63 8.25 -0.47 16.77
C VAL A 63 6.75 -0.24 16.76
N HIS A 64 6.18 0.23 15.65
CA HIS A 64 4.74 0.48 15.54
C HIS A 64 4.30 0.55 14.06
N ALA A 65 2.98 0.68 13.83
CA ALA A 65 2.33 0.62 12.51
C ALA A 65 2.74 -0.59 11.68
N SER A 66 2.55 -1.80 12.23
CA SER A 66 2.87 -3.03 11.53
C SER A 66 1.86 -3.38 10.44
N VAL A 67 2.39 -3.98 9.37
CA VAL A 67 1.65 -4.57 8.26
C VAL A 67 2.19 -5.97 7.99
N LEU A 68 1.32 -6.84 7.49
CA LEU A 68 1.62 -8.23 7.20
C LEU A 68 0.96 -8.61 5.87
N ILE A 69 1.70 -9.30 5.00
CA ILE A 69 1.14 -9.91 3.78
C ILE A 69 1.54 -11.37 3.69
N SER A 70 0.70 -12.17 3.05
CA SER A 70 1.06 -13.52 2.61
C SER A 70 1.80 -13.45 1.28
N LEU A 71 2.84 -14.27 1.13
CA LEU A 71 3.61 -14.44 -0.08
C LEU A 71 3.13 -15.70 -0.84
N PRO A 72 3.38 -15.81 -2.16
CA PRO A 72 2.93 -16.96 -2.96
C PRO A 72 3.46 -18.33 -2.51
N ASN A 73 4.47 -18.37 -1.66
CA ASN A 73 5.09 -19.57 -1.10
C ASN A 73 4.66 -19.87 0.34
N ASP A 74 3.52 -19.32 0.78
CA ASP A 74 2.97 -19.42 2.14
C ASP A 74 3.84 -18.80 3.25
N ASN A 75 4.96 -18.18 2.90
CA ASN A 75 5.71 -17.35 3.82
C ASN A 75 4.96 -16.04 4.07
N LEU A 76 5.28 -15.37 5.17
CA LEU A 76 4.72 -14.05 5.47
C LEU A 76 5.83 -13.01 5.42
N LEU A 77 5.52 -11.83 4.92
CA LEU A 77 6.37 -10.65 5.07
C LEU A 77 5.67 -9.69 6.02
N SER A 78 6.34 -9.37 7.13
CA SER A 78 5.95 -8.26 7.99
C SER A 78 6.79 -7.04 7.68
N ALA A 79 6.22 -5.85 7.81
CA ALA A 79 6.96 -4.60 7.85
C ALA A 79 6.36 -3.67 8.91
N TYR A 80 7.18 -2.80 9.47
CA TYR A 80 6.82 -1.84 10.52
C TYR A 80 7.87 -0.75 10.55
N PHE A 81 7.57 0.39 11.16
CA PHE A 81 8.63 1.34 11.45
C PHE A 81 9.33 0.98 12.75
N SER A 82 10.63 1.28 12.84
CA SER A 82 11.47 1.00 14.00
C SER A 82 12.42 2.16 14.29
N GLY A 83 12.60 2.52 15.56
CA GLY A 83 13.53 3.57 15.99
C GLY A 83 13.45 3.86 17.48
N THR A 84 13.95 5.02 17.91
CA THR A 84 13.91 5.46 19.31
C THR A 84 12.47 5.71 19.80
N LYS A 85 11.64 6.34 18.97
CA LYS A 85 10.21 6.57 19.21
C LYS A 85 9.48 6.88 17.91
N GLU A 86 8.15 6.86 17.94
CA GLU A 86 7.33 7.25 16.79
C GLU A 86 7.68 8.67 16.29
N GLY A 87 7.88 8.79 14.97
CA GLY A 87 8.22 10.05 14.29
C GLY A 87 9.61 10.62 14.60
N ALA A 88 10.49 9.85 15.26
CA ALA A 88 11.88 10.24 15.48
C ALA A 88 12.70 10.27 14.19
N ARG A 89 13.88 10.91 14.23
CA ARG A 89 14.73 11.11 13.04
C ARG A 89 15.42 9.83 12.57
N ASP A 90 15.58 8.86 13.46
CA ASP A 90 16.21 7.57 13.28
C ASP A 90 15.22 6.47 12.89
N VAL A 91 13.96 6.82 12.63
CA VAL A 91 12.94 5.87 12.17
C VAL A 91 13.32 5.31 10.80
N LYS A 92 13.30 3.98 10.70
CA LYS A 92 13.47 3.17 9.49
C LYS A 92 12.25 2.29 9.30
N ILE A 93 12.03 1.77 8.09
CA ILE A 93 11.11 0.65 7.88
C ILE A 93 11.91 -0.64 7.97
N SER A 94 11.56 -1.45 8.96
CA SER A 94 12.10 -2.79 9.18
C SER A 94 11.08 -3.85 8.81
N ALA A 95 11.59 -5.05 8.53
CA ALA A 95 10.81 -6.19 8.09
C ALA A 95 11.36 -7.50 8.66
N ASN A 96 10.50 -8.52 8.68
CA ASN A 96 10.88 -9.90 8.94
C ASN A 96 10.18 -10.81 7.95
N LEU A 97 10.83 -11.93 7.63
CA LEU A 97 10.23 -13.01 6.86
C LEU A 97 9.84 -14.14 7.80
N PHE A 98 8.60 -14.61 7.70
CA PHE A 98 8.17 -15.84 8.35
C PHE A 98 8.36 -17.01 7.38
N ASP A 99 9.08 -18.03 7.81
CA ASP A 99 9.18 -19.30 7.10
C ASP A 99 8.12 -20.26 7.65
N SER A 100 7.14 -20.59 6.82
CA SER A 100 6.02 -21.47 7.17
C SER A 100 6.42 -22.93 7.33
N LYS A 101 7.55 -23.36 6.76
CA LYS A 101 8.03 -24.75 6.84
C LYS A 101 8.62 -25.06 8.21
N ILE A 102 9.29 -24.08 8.82
CA ILE A 102 9.93 -24.23 10.14
C ILE A 102 9.22 -23.45 11.25
N ASN A 103 8.17 -22.69 10.90
CA ASN A 103 7.40 -21.83 11.80
C ASN A 103 8.28 -20.84 12.58
N ARG A 104 9.17 -20.13 11.88
CA ARG A 104 10.07 -19.14 12.50
C ARG A 104 10.13 -17.83 11.73
N TRP A 105 10.24 -16.75 12.48
CA TRP A 105 10.59 -15.44 11.95
C TRP A 105 12.09 -15.32 11.78
N SER A 106 12.51 -14.66 10.70
CA SER A 106 13.89 -14.21 10.52
C SER A 106 14.24 -13.12 11.53
N GLU A 107 15.53 -12.84 11.67
CA GLU A 107 16.00 -11.57 12.21
C GLU A 107 15.41 -10.40 11.42
N ALA A 108 15.28 -9.25 12.08
CA ALA A 108 14.79 -8.04 11.44
C ALA A 108 15.84 -7.50 10.45
N PHE A 109 15.38 -7.03 9.30
CA PHE A 109 16.19 -6.33 8.32
C PHE A 109 15.54 -5.00 7.92
N ILE A 110 16.33 -4.07 7.41
CA ILE A 110 15.86 -2.75 6.98
C ILE A 110 15.48 -2.83 5.50
N ILE A 111 14.31 -2.32 5.14
CA ILE A 111 13.84 -2.24 3.74
C ILE A 111 13.80 -0.81 3.21
N LEU A 112 13.75 0.19 4.10
CA LEU A 112 13.79 1.58 3.70
C LEU A 112 14.23 2.50 4.86
N THR A 113 15.14 3.41 4.58
CA THR A 113 15.51 4.54 5.42
C THR A 113 14.97 5.84 4.83
N LYS A 114 14.91 6.91 5.63
CA LYS A 114 14.44 8.22 5.13
C LYS A 114 15.45 8.81 4.14
N GLU A 115 16.74 8.52 4.29
CA GLU A 115 17.81 8.92 3.39
C GLU A 115 17.65 8.26 2.03
N GLU A 116 17.38 6.95 2.01
CA GLU A 116 17.07 6.21 0.78
C GLU A 116 15.78 6.74 0.12
N LEU A 117 14.71 6.95 0.91
CA LEU A 117 13.48 7.53 0.36
C LEU A 117 13.75 8.89 -0.27
N SER A 118 14.49 9.76 0.43
CA SER A 118 14.87 11.08 -0.05
C SER A 118 15.67 11.02 -1.36
N HIS A 119 16.59 10.07 -1.45
CA HIS A 119 17.37 9.82 -2.65
C HIS A 119 16.49 9.32 -3.82
N TYR A 120 15.63 8.31 -3.58
CA TYR A 120 14.78 7.73 -4.62
C TYR A 120 13.67 8.67 -5.11
N SER A 121 13.14 9.52 -4.22
CA SER A 121 12.09 10.47 -4.57
C SER A 121 12.61 11.81 -5.06
N HIS A 122 13.92 12.07 -4.95
CA HIS A 122 14.53 13.39 -5.21
C HIS A 122 13.90 14.52 -4.38
N GLU A 123 13.44 14.21 -3.17
CA GLU A 123 12.78 15.17 -2.26
C GLU A 123 13.43 15.08 -0.88
N TYR A 124 13.48 16.19 -0.13
CA TYR A 124 13.95 16.12 1.25
C TYR A 124 12.94 15.38 2.13
N ILE A 125 13.38 14.37 2.88
CA ILE A 125 12.52 13.64 3.82
C ILE A 125 13.00 13.85 5.26
N LYS A 126 12.15 14.48 6.07
CA LYS A 126 12.38 14.75 7.48
C LYS A 126 12.00 13.57 8.38
N LYS A 127 10.88 12.92 8.08
CA LYS A 127 10.34 11.76 8.83
C LYS A 127 9.82 10.68 7.87
N LEU A 128 9.92 9.44 8.32
CA LEU A 128 9.46 8.24 7.62
C LEU A 128 8.54 7.43 8.55
N GLY A 129 7.55 6.73 8.01
CA GLY A 129 6.70 5.83 8.80
C GLY A 129 5.57 5.17 8.01
N ASN A 130 4.66 4.52 8.77
CA ASN A 130 3.42 3.90 8.32
C ASN A 130 3.55 3.10 7.02
N PRO A 131 4.29 1.98 7.04
CA PRO A 131 4.41 1.13 5.87
C PRO A 131 3.08 0.46 5.54
N LEU A 132 2.81 0.31 4.25
CA LEU A 132 1.77 -0.54 3.71
C LEU A 132 2.40 -1.42 2.62
N LEU A 133 2.14 -2.72 2.72
CA LEU A 133 2.59 -3.71 1.75
C LEU A 133 1.40 -4.14 0.88
N PHE A 134 1.64 -4.24 -0.42
CA PHE A 134 0.66 -4.76 -1.37
C PHE A 134 1.34 -5.71 -2.35
N LEU A 135 0.84 -6.94 -2.45
CA LEU A 135 1.31 -7.91 -3.43
C LEU A 135 0.52 -7.71 -4.74
N HIS A 136 1.23 -7.39 -5.81
CA HIS A 136 0.66 -7.22 -7.14
C HIS A 136 1.57 -7.87 -8.18
N ASP A 137 1.04 -8.83 -8.95
CA ASP A 137 1.75 -9.51 -10.04
C ASP A 137 3.16 -10.00 -9.64
N ASN A 138 3.24 -10.75 -8.52
CA ASN A 138 4.48 -11.25 -7.91
C ASN A 138 5.50 -10.17 -7.49
N LYS A 139 5.08 -8.91 -7.41
CA LYS A 139 5.88 -7.81 -6.87
C LYS A 139 5.27 -7.33 -5.57
N ILE A 140 6.13 -6.99 -4.64
CA ILE A 140 5.72 -6.34 -3.40
C ILE A 140 5.88 -4.84 -3.60
N LEU A 141 4.77 -4.13 -3.56
CA LEU A 141 4.74 -2.68 -3.53
C LEU A 141 4.80 -2.24 -2.07
N LEU A 142 5.80 -1.41 -1.76
CA LEU A 142 5.94 -0.75 -0.47
C LEU A 142 5.46 0.70 -0.62
N PHE A 143 4.40 1.03 0.10
CA PHE A 143 3.95 2.41 0.30
C PHE A 143 4.35 2.85 1.69
N VAL A 144 4.75 4.11 1.83
CA VAL A 144 5.19 4.70 3.10
C VAL A 144 4.72 6.14 3.20
N VAL A 145 4.67 6.65 4.42
CA VAL A 145 4.54 8.07 4.68
C VAL A 145 5.94 8.69 4.75
N GLY A 146 6.21 9.62 3.84
CA GLY A 146 7.36 10.52 3.91
C GLY A 146 6.89 11.94 4.23
N VAL A 147 7.35 12.52 5.33
CA VAL A 147 7.10 13.93 5.67
C VAL A 147 8.32 14.75 5.28
N SER A 148 8.12 15.77 4.46
CA SER A 148 9.16 16.71 4.03
C SER A 148 9.19 17.95 4.95
N MET A 149 9.09 19.15 4.36
CA MET A 149 8.99 20.43 5.06
C MET A 149 7.53 20.72 5.43
N GLY A 150 7.20 20.54 6.71
CA GLY A 150 5.86 20.72 7.29
C GLY A 150 5.84 20.25 8.73
#